data_AF-A0A2V9V9S2-F1
#
_entry.id   AF-A0A2V9V9S2-F1
#
_cell.length_a   1.000
_cell.length_b   1.000
_cell.length_c   1.000
_cell.angle_alpha   90.00
_cell.angle_beta   90.00
_cell.angle_gamma   90.00
#
_symmetry.space_group_name_H-M   'P 1'
#
loop_
_entity.id
_entity.type
_entity.pdbx_description
1 polymer ?
#
loop_
_entity_poly.entity_id
_entity_poly.type
_entity_poly.pdbx_seq_one_letter_code
_entity_poly.pdbx_strand_id
1 'polypeptide(L)'
;TFDPLQSRNAHLNVAKLGVVSDKYKVNFYGPETSSVLHRNGTDRLWVQWRLTSERVQQRLQGKHSHNDVLDALPNVMPLVRFNGDGKPVTSDLAEATARQRICIEIPSDINLIEQKAPALAKAWRDATRWAFSESLKAGFFVAEFCRSIRGKQGPGAYLLQKGTVEEFVAEI
;
A
#
# COMPACT_ATOMS: atom_id res chain seq x y z
N THR A 1 -1.38 4.75 12.51
CA THR A 1 -0.70 3.70 11.71
C THR A 1 -1.71 2.64 11.32
N PHE A 2 -1.44 1.82 10.31
CA PHE A 2 -2.30 0.66 9.98
C PHE A 2 -1.48 -0.46 9.33
N ASP A 3 -2.02 -1.68 9.27
CA ASP A 3 -1.35 -2.81 8.59
C ASP A 3 -1.48 -2.66 7.07
N PRO A 4 -0.36 -2.60 6.32
CA PRO A 4 -0.37 -2.45 4.86
C PRO A 4 -1.13 -3.55 4.12
N LEU A 5 -1.26 -4.77 4.66
CA LEU A 5 -2.01 -5.86 4.00
C LEU A 5 -3.52 -5.79 4.22
N GLN A 6 -3.99 -4.94 5.15
CA GLN A 6 -5.42 -4.75 5.39
C GLN A 6 -6.02 -3.78 4.35
N SER A 7 -6.38 -4.31 3.18
CA SER A 7 -6.89 -3.56 2.02
C SER A 7 -8.05 -2.60 2.35
N ARG A 8 -8.96 -2.98 3.26
CA ARG A 8 -10.05 -2.10 3.72
C ARG A 8 -9.52 -0.87 4.46
N ASN A 9 -8.50 -1.04 5.30
CA ASN A 9 -7.87 0.06 6.02
C ASN A 9 -7.07 0.94 5.07
N ALA A 10 -6.39 0.34 4.09
CA ALA A 10 -5.69 1.06 3.03
C ALA A 10 -6.65 1.96 2.23
N HIS A 11 -7.79 1.41 1.82
CA HIS A 11 -8.83 2.15 1.12
C HIS A 11 -9.40 3.29 1.97
N LEU A 12 -9.70 3.05 3.25
CA LEU A 12 -10.18 4.11 4.12
C LEU A 12 -9.13 5.21 4.32
N ASN A 13 -7.94 4.84 4.80
CA ASN A 13 -6.92 5.82 5.18
C ASN A 13 -6.35 6.54 3.96
N VAL A 14 -5.88 5.79 2.96
CA VAL A 14 -5.17 6.36 1.82
C VAL A 14 -6.14 6.82 0.73
N ALA A 15 -7.15 6.03 0.35
CA ALA A 15 -8.03 6.37 -0.78
C ALA A 15 -9.20 7.30 -0.41
N LYS A 16 -9.68 7.28 0.84
CA LYS A 16 -10.75 8.17 1.31
C LYS A 16 -10.23 9.37 2.11
N LEU A 17 -9.46 9.14 3.17
CA LEU A 17 -9.04 10.22 4.08
C LEU A 17 -7.86 11.06 3.58
N GLY A 18 -7.04 10.53 2.67
CA GLY A 18 -5.97 11.28 2.02
C GLY A 18 -4.64 11.21 2.76
N VAL A 19 -4.50 10.25 3.67
CA VAL A 19 -3.23 10.05 4.36
C VAL A 19 -2.15 9.60 3.37
N VAL A 20 -0.93 9.99 3.67
CA VAL A 20 0.28 9.60 2.94
C VAL A 20 1.27 8.96 3.91
N SER A 21 2.27 8.23 3.41
CA SER A 21 3.24 7.56 4.27
C SER A 21 4.59 7.41 3.60
N ASP A 22 5.63 7.89 4.27
CA ASP A 22 7.05 7.75 3.92
C ASP A 22 7.77 6.76 4.85
N LYS A 23 7.04 6.13 5.79
CA LYS A 23 7.63 5.35 6.88
C LYS A 23 6.94 4.00 7.07
N TYR A 24 7.76 2.94 7.06
CA TYR A 24 7.35 1.57 7.35
C TYR A 24 7.98 1.10 8.66
N LYS A 25 7.19 0.41 9.50
CA LYS A 25 7.65 -0.15 10.78
C LYS A 25 7.43 -1.65 10.77
N VAL A 26 8.52 -2.40 10.72
CA VAL A 26 8.52 -3.87 10.81
C VAL A 26 8.20 -4.30 12.24
N ASN A 27 7.30 -5.27 12.40
CA ASN A 27 6.90 -5.86 13.68
C ASN A 27 6.67 -4.80 14.77
N PHE A 28 5.81 -3.81 14.50
CA PHE A 28 5.64 -2.63 15.34
C PHE A 28 5.24 -2.95 16.80
N TYR A 29 4.53 -4.06 17.03
CA TYR A 29 4.15 -4.51 18.37
C TYR A 29 5.06 -5.62 18.94
N GLY A 30 6.20 -5.88 18.31
CA GLY A 30 7.15 -6.93 18.69
C GLY A 30 6.93 -8.26 17.97
N PRO A 31 7.90 -9.19 18.08
CA PRO A 31 7.86 -10.50 17.43
C PRO A 31 6.96 -11.51 18.17
N GLU A 32 6.79 -11.35 19.48
CA GLU A 32 6.04 -12.28 20.34
C GLU A 32 4.71 -11.68 20.78
N THR A 33 3.80 -11.47 19.84
CA THR A 33 2.43 -11.12 20.19
C THR A 33 1.58 -12.37 20.21
N SER A 34 1.01 -12.73 21.37
CA SER A 34 0.11 -13.87 21.55
C SER A 34 -1.29 -13.70 20.92
N SER A 35 -1.53 -12.55 20.26
CA SER A 35 -2.82 -12.25 19.64
C SER A 35 -3.03 -13.01 18.33
N VAL A 36 -4.20 -13.62 18.19
CA VAL A 36 -4.67 -14.24 16.94
C VAL A 36 -4.62 -13.26 15.76
N LEU A 37 -4.78 -11.97 16.03
CA LEU A 37 -4.75 -10.89 15.01
C LEU A 37 -3.35 -10.59 14.46
N HIS A 38 -2.30 -11.19 15.02
CA HIS A 38 -0.90 -10.88 14.68
C HIS A 38 -0.12 -12.09 14.14
N ARG A 39 -0.82 -13.15 13.72
CA ARG A 39 -0.20 -14.39 13.21
C ARG A 39 0.68 -14.14 11.99
N ASN A 40 0.35 -13.16 11.15
CA ASN A 40 1.16 -12.73 10.01
C ASN A 40 2.03 -11.49 10.30
N GLY A 41 2.48 -11.29 11.54
CA GLY A 41 3.33 -10.17 11.94
C GLY A 41 2.59 -8.85 12.14
N THR A 42 3.29 -7.85 12.68
CA THR A 42 2.69 -6.58 13.14
C THR A 42 3.21 -5.37 12.40
N ASP A 43 3.54 -5.53 11.11
CA ASP A 43 4.07 -4.43 10.31
C ASP A 43 3.04 -3.31 10.14
N ARG A 44 3.51 -2.06 10.12
CA ARG A 44 2.67 -0.88 10.03
C ARG A 44 3.22 0.15 9.06
N LEU A 45 2.32 0.74 8.28
CA LEU A 45 2.55 2.04 7.67
C LEU A 45 2.34 3.13 8.72
N TRP A 46 3.35 3.99 8.87
CA TRP A 46 3.30 5.19 9.70
C TRP A 46 2.86 6.36 8.83
N VAL A 47 1.63 6.81 9.06
CA VAL A 47 0.94 7.73 8.16
C VAL A 47 1.00 9.16 8.69
N GLN A 48 0.98 10.10 7.75
CA GLN A 48 0.78 11.51 8.00
C GLN A 48 -0.58 11.93 7.43
N TRP A 49 -1.33 12.73 8.18
CA TRP A 49 -2.63 13.23 7.75
C TRP A 49 -2.69 14.75 7.93
N ARG A 50 -2.47 15.46 6.82
CA ARG A 50 -2.46 16.93 6.74
C ARG A 50 -3.87 17.44 6.47
N LEU A 51 -4.63 17.67 7.54
CA LEU A 51 -6.07 18.01 7.46
C LEU A 51 -6.37 19.26 6.63
N THR A 52 -5.45 20.23 6.62
CA THR A 52 -5.55 21.51 5.90
C THR A 52 -4.98 21.46 4.48
N SER A 53 -4.39 20.34 4.05
CA SER A 53 -3.84 20.23 2.69
C SER A 53 -4.93 20.25 1.62
N GLU A 54 -4.60 20.81 0.45
CA GLU A 54 -5.51 20.85 -0.71
C GLU A 54 -6.10 19.47 -1.02
N ARG A 55 -5.25 18.44 -0.98
CA ARG A 55 -5.61 17.04 -1.18
C ARG A 55 -6.77 16.59 -0.29
N VAL A 56 -6.71 16.88 1.01
CA VAL A 56 -7.76 16.49 1.95
C VAL A 56 -9.02 17.32 1.70
N GLN A 57 -8.89 18.61 1.40
CA GLN A 57 -10.02 19.47 1.06
C GLN A 57 -10.76 18.99 -0.20
N GLN A 58 -10.03 18.60 -1.26
CA GLN A 58 -10.62 18.03 -2.48
C GLN A 58 -11.39 16.73 -2.18
N ARG A 59 -10.89 15.88 -1.29
CA ARG A 59 -11.56 14.63 -0.87
C ARG A 59 -12.83 14.88 -0.08
N LEU A 60 -12.82 15.84 0.84
CA LEU A 60 -14.02 16.25 1.59
C LEU A 60 -15.11 16.80 0.66
N GLN A 61 -14.71 17.50 -0.40
CA GLN A 61 -15.62 18.02 -1.42
C GLN A 61 -16.06 16.97 -2.46
N GLY A 62 -15.59 15.73 -2.35
CA GLY A 62 -15.89 14.67 -3.32
C GLY A 62 -15.27 14.88 -4.70
N LYS A 63 -14.29 15.79 -4.83
CA LYS A 63 -13.61 16.15 -6.08
C LYS A 63 -12.46 15.22 -6.46
N HIS A 64 -12.10 14.28 -5.60
CA HIS A 64 -11.08 13.27 -5.91
C HIS A 64 -11.67 12.16 -6.77
N SER A 65 -11.23 12.09 -8.03
CA SER A 65 -11.62 11.04 -8.97
C SER A 65 -10.84 9.77 -8.68
N HIS A 66 -11.56 8.73 -8.25
CA HIS A 66 -10.99 7.39 -8.10
C HIS A 66 -10.56 6.79 -9.45
N ASN A 67 -11.16 7.26 -10.55
CA ASN A 67 -10.91 6.74 -11.89
C ASN A 67 -9.51 7.10 -12.37
N ASP A 68 -9.01 8.30 -12.05
CA ASP A 68 -7.70 8.76 -12.51
C ASP A 68 -6.56 7.87 -11.99
N VAL A 69 -6.70 7.39 -10.75
CA VAL A 69 -5.73 6.44 -10.16
C VAL A 69 -5.85 5.08 -10.83
N LEU A 70 -7.08 4.58 -11.05
CA LEU A 70 -7.31 3.29 -11.71
C LEU A 70 -6.82 3.28 -13.16
N ASP A 71 -6.99 4.37 -13.89
CA ASP A 71 -6.55 4.52 -15.28
C ASP A 71 -5.03 4.60 -15.40
N ALA A 72 -4.35 5.11 -14.37
CA ALA A 72 -2.90 5.18 -14.32
C ALA A 72 -2.23 3.82 -14.02
N LEU A 73 -2.84 2.96 -13.20
CA LEU A 73 -2.23 1.72 -12.71
C LEU A 73 -1.71 0.76 -13.79
N PRO A 74 -2.41 0.51 -14.92
CA PRO A 74 -1.92 -0.42 -15.94
C PRO A 74 -0.55 -0.02 -16.50
N ASN A 75 -0.21 1.27 -16.44
CA ASN A 75 1.04 1.83 -16.94
C ASN A 75 2.10 2.05 -15.85
N VAL A 76 1.80 1.69 -14.59
CA VAL A 76 2.73 1.81 -13.47
C VAL A 76 3.44 0.49 -13.25
N MET A 77 4.77 0.54 -13.13
CA MET A 77 5.58 -0.65 -12.90
C MET A 77 5.26 -1.27 -11.52
N PRO A 78 4.85 -2.54 -11.45
CA PRO A 78 4.63 -3.21 -10.18
C PRO A 78 5.96 -3.66 -9.57
N LEU A 79 6.24 -3.24 -8.34
CA LEU A 79 7.33 -3.78 -7.54
C LEU A 79 6.93 -5.13 -6.90
N VAL A 80 5.65 -5.26 -6.54
CA VAL A 80 5.02 -6.54 -6.16
C VAL A 80 3.75 -6.69 -6.97
N ARG A 81 3.55 -7.87 -7.56
CA ARG A 81 2.32 -8.24 -8.25
C ARG A 81 1.89 -9.67 -7.97
N PHE A 82 0.65 -9.99 -8.31
CA PHE A 82 0.18 -11.37 -8.38
C PHE A 82 0.84 -12.10 -9.56
N ASN A 83 1.25 -13.35 -9.34
CA ASN A 83 1.51 -14.30 -10.43
C ASN A 83 0.21 -15.01 -10.85
N GLY A 84 0.30 -15.90 -11.84
CA GLY A 84 -0.84 -16.69 -12.33
C GLY A 84 -1.52 -17.59 -11.28
N ASP A 85 -0.83 -17.91 -10.19
CA ASP A 85 -1.32 -18.77 -9.09
C ASP A 85 -1.80 -17.98 -7.86
N GLY A 86 -1.81 -16.65 -7.94
CA GLY A 86 -2.22 -15.78 -6.84
C GLY A 86 -1.14 -15.51 -5.78
N LYS A 87 0.11 -15.92 -6.03
CA LYS A 87 1.28 -15.67 -5.18
C LYS A 87 1.90 -14.30 -5.49
N PRO A 88 2.54 -13.65 -4.51
CA PRO A 88 3.31 -12.45 -4.78
C PRO A 88 4.56 -12.80 -5.57
N VAL A 89 4.89 -11.98 -6.56
CA VAL A 89 6.20 -11.95 -7.22
C VAL A 89 6.74 -10.54 -7.21
N THR A 90 8.05 -10.43 -7.01
CA THR A 90 8.78 -9.17 -6.93
C THR A 90 9.45 -8.86 -8.26
N SER A 91 9.46 -7.60 -8.66
CA SER A 91 10.24 -7.12 -9.81
C SER A 91 11.65 -6.69 -9.40
N ASP A 92 12.50 -6.40 -10.38
CA ASP A 92 13.83 -5.85 -10.12
C ASP A 92 13.74 -4.46 -9.44
N LEU A 93 14.49 -4.29 -8.35
CA LEU A 93 14.46 -3.06 -7.55
C LEU A 93 15.12 -1.88 -8.28
N ALA A 94 16.20 -2.12 -9.02
CA ALA A 94 16.92 -1.05 -9.73
C ALA A 94 16.06 -0.49 -10.86
N GLU A 95 15.41 -1.37 -11.63
CA GLU A 95 14.46 -0.94 -12.66
C GLU A 95 13.26 -0.20 -12.06
N ALA A 96 12.71 -0.67 -10.94
CA ALA A 96 11.57 -0.02 -10.27
C ALA A 96 11.94 1.38 -9.73
N THR A 97 13.10 1.52 -9.09
CA THR A 97 13.53 2.78 -8.47
C THR A 97 14.04 3.82 -9.48
N ALA A 98 14.29 3.41 -10.72
CA ALA A 98 14.50 4.30 -11.87
C ALA A 98 13.20 4.97 -12.37
N ARG A 99 12.01 4.46 -11.97
CA ARG A 99 10.72 5.06 -12.31
C ARG A 99 10.37 6.22 -11.38
N GLN A 100 9.45 7.08 -11.80
CA GLN A 100 8.87 8.13 -10.93
C GLN A 100 7.70 7.62 -10.09
N ARG A 101 7.02 6.58 -10.58
CA ARG A 101 5.88 5.93 -9.91
C ARG A 101 6.02 4.43 -10.03
N ILE A 102 5.69 3.73 -8.96
CA ILE A 102 5.64 2.27 -8.88
C ILE A 102 4.38 1.85 -8.11
N CYS A 103 3.97 0.59 -8.22
CA CYS A 103 2.87 0.07 -7.43
C CYS A 103 3.25 -1.19 -6.64
N ILE A 104 2.56 -1.39 -5.52
CA ILE A 104 2.67 -2.58 -4.68
C ILE A 104 1.27 -3.16 -4.57
N GLU A 105 1.03 -4.31 -5.21
CA GLU A 105 -0.23 -5.03 -5.09
C GLU A 105 -0.32 -5.75 -3.74
N ILE A 106 -1.54 -5.92 -3.25
CA ILE A 106 -1.89 -6.68 -2.04
C ILE A 106 -3.18 -7.48 -2.26
N PRO A 107 -3.40 -8.56 -1.47
CA PRO A 107 -4.68 -9.24 -1.41
C PRO A 107 -5.84 -8.34 -1.03
N SER A 108 -7.01 -8.63 -1.60
CA SER A 108 -8.29 -8.00 -1.23
C SER A 108 -8.66 -8.30 0.23
N ASP A 109 -8.36 -9.51 0.70
CA ASP A 109 -8.63 -9.97 2.06
C ASP A 109 -7.50 -10.88 2.56
N ILE A 110 -6.52 -10.28 3.24
CA ILE A 110 -5.39 -11.03 3.82
C ILE A 110 -5.85 -11.97 4.93
N ASN A 111 -6.93 -11.66 5.67
CA ASN A 111 -7.39 -12.49 6.78
C ASN A 111 -7.96 -13.82 6.28
N LEU A 112 -8.68 -13.78 5.14
CA LEU A 112 -9.16 -15.00 4.48
C LEU A 112 -7.99 -15.88 4.02
N ILE A 113 -6.92 -15.28 3.48
CA ILE A 113 -5.73 -16.01 3.07
C ILE A 113 -4.99 -16.58 4.29
N GLU A 114 -4.87 -15.82 5.38
CA GLU A 114 -4.23 -16.25 6.62
C GLU A 114 -4.95 -17.46 7.24
N GLN A 115 -6.27 -17.53 7.13
CA GLN A 115 -7.06 -18.69 7.59
C GLN A 115 -6.89 -19.91 6.68
N LYS A 116 -6.91 -19.72 5.36
CA LYS A 116 -6.92 -20.84 4.39
C LYS A 116 -5.52 -21.33 4.01
N ALA A 117 -4.55 -20.44 3.96
CA ALA A 117 -3.19 -20.68 3.48
C ALA A 117 -2.17 -19.79 4.22
N PRO A 118 -1.84 -20.09 5.49
CA PRO A 118 -0.92 -19.29 6.30
C PRO A 118 0.44 -19.02 5.64
N ALA A 119 0.99 -20.02 4.93
CA ALA A 119 2.24 -19.88 4.20
C ALA A 119 2.15 -18.83 3.06
N LEU A 120 0.99 -18.74 2.40
CA LEU A 120 0.74 -17.73 1.36
C LEU A 120 0.60 -16.34 1.98
N ALA A 121 -0.10 -16.21 3.11
CA ALA A 121 -0.19 -14.95 3.85
C ALA A 121 1.20 -14.44 4.28
N LYS A 122 2.07 -15.36 4.73
CA LYS A 122 3.47 -15.06 5.05
C LYS A 122 4.24 -14.59 3.81
N ALA A 123 4.10 -15.27 2.68
CA ALA A 123 4.76 -14.84 1.43
C ALA A 123 4.35 -13.41 1.03
N TRP A 124 3.06 -13.06 1.18
CA TRP A 124 2.57 -11.70 0.95
C TRP A 124 3.15 -10.69 1.94
N ARG A 125 3.29 -11.07 3.22
CA ARG A 125 3.95 -10.21 4.22
C ARG A 125 5.41 -9.97 3.88
N ASP A 126 6.16 -11.01 3.58
CA ASP A 126 7.59 -10.89 3.29
C ASP A 126 7.82 -10.03 2.03
N ALA A 127 7.06 -10.28 0.96
CA ALA A 127 7.17 -9.53 -0.29
C ALA A 127 6.82 -8.04 -0.13
N THR A 128 5.71 -7.74 0.55
CA THR A 128 5.30 -6.34 0.78
C THR A 128 6.20 -5.63 1.77
N ARG A 129 6.68 -6.31 2.83
CA ARG A 129 7.68 -5.78 3.76
C ARG A 129 8.94 -5.34 3.02
N TRP A 130 9.48 -6.22 2.18
CA TRP A 130 10.63 -5.88 1.33
C TRP A 130 10.32 -4.68 0.44
N ALA A 131 9.22 -4.72 -0.30
CA ALA A 131 8.88 -3.68 -1.28
C ALA A 131 8.68 -2.30 -0.65
N PHE A 132 7.94 -2.20 0.46
CA PHE A 132 7.79 -0.94 1.19
C PHE A 132 9.12 -0.48 1.78
N SER A 133 9.89 -1.38 2.40
CA SER A 133 11.16 -0.99 3.03
C SER A 133 12.15 -0.43 2.01
N GLU A 134 12.30 -1.09 0.87
CA GLU A 134 13.28 -0.69 -0.15
C GLU A 134 12.83 0.53 -0.96
N SER A 135 11.55 0.60 -1.36
CA SER A 135 11.04 1.77 -2.09
C SER A 135 11.08 3.05 -1.26
N LEU A 136 10.69 2.98 0.03
CA LEU A 136 10.72 4.15 0.90
C LEU A 136 12.16 4.63 1.16
N LYS A 137 13.13 3.73 1.32
CA LYS A 137 14.56 4.08 1.37
C LYS A 137 15.05 4.75 0.09
N ALA A 138 14.50 4.38 -1.06
CA ALA A 138 14.81 4.95 -2.37
C ALA A 138 14.11 6.31 -2.64
N GLY A 139 13.47 6.90 -1.62
CA GLY A 139 12.83 8.22 -1.72
C GLY A 139 11.43 8.20 -2.30
N PHE A 140 10.75 7.05 -2.26
CA PHE A 140 9.32 6.98 -2.56
C PHE A 140 8.48 7.21 -1.31
N PHE A 141 7.23 7.63 -1.50
CA PHE A 141 6.20 7.64 -0.47
C PHE A 141 4.89 7.05 -1.02
N VAL A 142 4.05 6.52 -0.13
CA VAL A 142 2.70 6.05 -0.45
C VAL A 142 1.80 7.26 -0.69
N ALA A 143 1.38 7.42 -1.94
CA ALA A 143 0.57 8.54 -2.39
C ALA A 143 -0.92 8.16 -2.49
N GLU A 144 -1.22 7.05 -3.16
CA GLU A 144 -2.60 6.61 -3.41
C GLU A 144 -2.80 5.13 -3.09
N PHE A 145 -4.08 4.76 -2.94
CA PHE A 145 -4.50 3.37 -2.89
C PHE A 145 -5.76 3.19 -3.71
N CYS A 146 -5.86 2.05 -4.37
CA CYS A 146 -6.99 1.70 -5.21
C CYS A 146 -7.31 0.23 -5.05
N ARG A 147 -8.53 -0.13 -5.43
CA ARG A 147 -8.95 -1.53 -5.50
C ARG A 147 -9.39 -1.76 -6.92
N SER A 148 -8.66 -2.62 -7.63
CA SER A 148 -9.13 -3.09 -8.92
C SER A 148 -10.32 -4.02 -8.68
N ILE A 149 -11.34 -3.95 -9.53
CA ILE A 149 -12.43 -4.92 -9.55
C ILE A 149 -12.20 -5.81 -10.77
N ARG A 150 -11.56 -6.97 -10.58
CA ARG A 150 -11.50 -8.02 -11.60
C ARG A 150 -12.61 -9.05 -11.31
N GLY A 151 -13.84 -8.78 -11.77
CA GLY A 151 -15.00 -9.62 -11.42
C GLY A 151 -15.52 -9.34 -10.01
N LYS A 152 -15.70 -10.36 -9.15
CA LYS A 152 -16.22 -10.17 -7.77
C LYS A 152 -15.17 -9.65 -6.76
N GLN A 153 -13.87 -9.73 -7.09
CA GLN A 153 -12.76 -9.18 -6.30
C GLN A 153 -11.55 -8.92 -7.20
N GLY A 154 -10.82 -7.84 -6.97
CA GLY A 154 -9.48 -7.66 -7.53
C GLY A 154 -8.49 -7.16 -6.48
N PRO A 155 -7.20 -7.11 -6.83
CA PRO A 155 -6.16 -6.74 -5.89
C PRO A 155 -6.33 -5.29 -5.43
N GLY A 156 -5.92 -5.04 -4.19
CA GLY A 156 -5.59 -3.69 -3.76
C GLY A 156 -4.23 -3.32 -4.33
N ALA A 157 -4.02 -2.06 -4.71
CA ALA A 157 -2.72 -1.59 -5.12
C ALA A 157 -2.41 -0.23 -4.48
N TYR A 158 -1.26 -0.14 -3.83
CA TYR A 158 -0.68 1.13 -3.44
C TYR A 158 0.05 1.72 -4.63
N LEU A 159 -0.13 3.01 -4.86
CA LEU A 159 0.69 3.80 -5.76
C LEU A 159 1.72 4.55 -4.92
N LEU A 160 2.98 4.33 -5.23
CA LEU A 160 4.09 5.03 -4.62
C LEU A 160 4.70 6.00 -5.63
N GLN A 161 5.09 7.18 -5.17
CA GLN A 161 5.70 8.22 -5.99
C GLN A 161 7.03 8.66 -5.36
N LYS A 162 8.01 8.97 -6.21
CA LYS A 162 9.28 9.55 -5.80
C LYS A 162 9.11 11.05 -5.45
N GLY A 163 9.72 11.49 -4.35
CA GLY A 163 9.63 12.87 -3.87
C GLY A 163 9.43 12.93 -2.35
N THR A 164 9.06 14.11 -1.84
CA THR A 164 8.80 14.30 -0.40
C THR A 164 7.30 14.38 -0.10
N VAL A 165 6.93 13.97 1.11
CA VAL A 165 5.54 14.09 1.58
C VAL A 165 5.17 15.56 1.74
N GLU A 166 6.10 16.38 2.21
CA GLU A 166 5.90 17.80 2.49
C GLU A 166 5.52 18.60 1.22
N GLU A 167 6.19 18.32 0.09
CA GLU A 167 5.84 18.93 -1.20
C GLU A 167 4.49 18.44 -1.73
N PHE A 168 4.17 17.16 -1.50
CA PHE A 168 2.96 16.54 -2.04
C PHE A 168 1.68 16.92 -1.30
N VAL A 169 1.77 17.17 0.02
CA VAL A 169 0.63 17.58 0.87
C VAL A 169 0.90 18.91 1.58
N ALA A 170 1.48 19.87 0.86
CA ALA A 170 1.67 21.23 1.35
C ALA A 170 0.34 21.80 1.89
N GLU A 171 0.43 22.46 3.04
CA GLU A 171 -0.71 23.11 3.68
C GLU A 171 -0.98 24.44 2.99
N ILE A 172 -2.27 24.81 2.88
CA ILE A 172 -2.73 26.09 2.33
C ILE A 172 -2.76 27.13 3.45
#